data_AF-A0A1W9Q1Z6-F1
#
_entry.id   AF-A0A1W9Q1Z6-F1
#
_cell.length_a   1.000
_cell.length_b   1.000
_cell.length_c   1.000
_cell.angle_alpha   90.00
_cell.angle_beta   90.00
_cell.angle_gamma   90.00
#
_symmetry.space_group_name_H-M   'P 1'
#
loop_
_entity.id
_entity.type
_entity.pdbx_description
1 polymer ?
#
loop_
_entity_poly.entity_id
_entity_poly.type
_entity_poly.pdbx_seq_one_letter_code
_entity_poly.pdbx_strand_id
1 'polypeptide(L)'
;RIPLIFPYWIDEFFSITTLLNESKDIIFVDTDVQEIVMLLLSQDINFIKAAQYGYPSINLSKYWLPSDYWRINGKLVLSGETLSTVGDNIINIPFSISSNEIYDIWMRVAFAPNRGKLTIYVDNTLVKEIQPISSIWQGPKWVNVTRLNLKSGNHLMTLKNDGTGYNDVDVIAVVPPSLLESKTQEIYNIFQNSTSRLIYVLEPENTFNLTANWNIALRPYEGYVLHTECPSANISPQGNASASSLWVWSDGVNYEACKAVDGDPNTRWASKHGMPQWLQIEWSTPQQLIGVRIFFERAYAEDYLIQTWNGTGWVNQVNVTGNNQLKPLHYFEQPVQTTKLRIYVTKAPAFNMVSIWELEALTPSPISPISTEVFIPREGYYMFALRLAQGQDQGTPYLKVDNMTVPLQQAYPTMEAQWYEGGPIHLNRSNHTIEVSALGKIDFDQMFIYSLNGEGDFGFLDGLFEAKPGPHVSYEKINPCKYEAHIENSDEPFLLIFSESYHPMWKAYVEGEEISPIPVYSIVNGFYINKTGNFNVTIYFTGQTYADIGLKISTLTFIVVIAYLIIPPKTFKRIKGWILMRFKNFKRKIFTN
;
A
#
# COMPACT_ATOMS: atom_id res chain seq x y z
N ARG A 1 15.42 -14.96 4.47
CA ARG A 1 14.18 -14.27 4.05
C ARG A 1 13.37 -13.99 5.31
N ILE A 2 13.05 -12.71 5.57
CA ILE A 2 12.40 -12.25 6.79
C ILE A 2 10.92 -12.72 6.79
N PRO A 3 10.38 -13.30 7.88
CA PRO A 3 8.96 -13.60 7.98
C PRO A 3 8.12 -12.33 7.84
N LEU A 4 7.18 -12.30 6.88
CA LEU A 4 6.08 -11.35 6.89
C LEU A 4 4.96 -11.95 7.73
N ILE A 5 4.58 -11.30 8.83
CA ILE A 5 3.47 -11.73 9.69
C ILE A 5 2.32 -10.74 9.49
N PHE A 6 1.17 -11.24 9.05
CA PHE A 6 0.00 -10.40 8.82
C PHE A 6 -0.88 -10.26 10.07
N PRO A 7 -1.60 -9.14 10.22
CA PRO A 7 -2.49 -8.87 11.35
C PRO A 7 -3.45 -10.00 11.74
N TYR A 8 -4.03 -10.70 10.77
CA TYR A 8 -5.01 -11.76 11.01
C TYR A 8 -4.40 -13.06 11.58
N TRP A 9 -3.08 -13.15 11.72
CA TRP A 9 -2.40 -14.26 12.40
C TRP A 9 -2.09 -13.99 13.86
N ILE A 10 -2.19 -12.73 14.29
CA ILE A 10 -1.60 -12.34 15.56
C ILE A 10 -2.35 -13.02 16.73
N ASP A 11 -3.67 -13.15 16.69
CA ASP A 11 -4.43 -13.78 17.78
C ASP A 11 -4.35 -15.32 17.83
N GLU A 12 -3.92 -15.98 16.74
CA GLU A 12 -3.81 -17.45 16.69
C GLU A 12 -2.45 -17.97 17.14
N PHE A 13 -1.38 -17.17 16.97
CA PHE A 13 -0.01 -17.66 17.08
C PHE A 13 0.94 -16.81 17.92
N PHE A 14 0.64 -15.54 18.19
CA PHE A 14 1.59 -14.61 18.80
C PHE A 14 0.96 -13.60 19.77
N SER A 15 1.78 -12.93 20.58
CA SER A 15 1.37 -11.69 21.24
C SER A 15 1.76 -10.50 20.36
N ILE A 16 0.83 -9.55 20.15
CA ILE A 16 1.10 -8.29 19.44
C ILE A 16 2.32 -7.58 20.02
N THR A 17 2.39 -7.47 21.35
CA THR A 17 3.48 -6.76 22.03
C THR A 17 4.82 -7.45 21.84
N THR A 18 4.86 -8.79 21.84
CA THR A 18 6.08 -9.56 21.57
C THR A 18 6.53 -9.36 20.13
N LEU A 19 5.60 -9.47 19.17
CA LEU A 19 5.90 -9.25 17.75
C LEU A 19 6.50 -7.86 17.49
N LEU A 20 5.87 -6.81 18.02
CA LEU A 20 6.33 -5.43 17.79
C LEU A 20 7.71 -5.16 18.42
N ASN A 21 8.02 -5.80 19.56
CA ASN A 21 9.34 -5.65 20.21
C ASN A 21 10.45 -6.44 19.50
N GLU A 22 10.14 -7.60 18.93
CA GLU A 22 11.13 -8.47 18.27
C GLU A 22 11.29 -8.17 16.78
N SER A 23 10.35 -7.44 16.16
CA SER A 23 10.39 -7.13 14.73
C SER A 23 11.51 -6.16 14.38
N LYS A 24 12.31 -6.51 13.37
CA LYS A 24 13.31 -5.59 12.80
C LYS A 24 12.65 -4.46 12.01
N ASP A 25 11.61 -4.77 11.26
CA ASP A 25 10.92 -3.81 10.40
C ASP A 25 9.40 -3.98 10.62
N ILE A 26 8.68 -2.86 10.73
CA ILE A 26 7.22 -2.80 10.88
C ILE A 26 6.69 -2.03 9.67
N ILE A 27 5.91 -2.72 8.84
CA ILE A 27 5.45 -2.20 7.55
C ILE A 27 3.96 -1.90 7.63
N PHE A 28 3.61 -0.63 7.44
CA PHE A 28 2.23 -0.15 7.28
C PHE A 28 1.91 -0.06 5.79
N VAL A 29 0.94 -0.82 5.30
CA VAL A 29 0.50 -0.78 3.90
C VAL A 29 -0.87 -0.10 3.84
N ASP A 30 -0.93 1.11 3.29
CA ASP A 30 -2.14 1.97 3.23
C ASP A 30 -2.91 2.07 4.55
N THR A 31 -2.17 2.04 5.65
CA THR A 31 -2.70 2.03 7.02
C THR A 31 -1.77 2.78 7.96
N ASP A 32 -2.16 2.88 9.21
CA ASP A 32 -1.42 3.62 10.23
C ASP A 32 -1.39 2.85 11.56
N VAL A 33 -0.84 3.49 12.59
CA VAL A 33 -0.74 2.94 13.93
C VAL A 33 -2.10 2.61 14.55
N GLN A 34 -3.19 3.22 14.09
CA GLN A 34 -4.51 2.99 14.65
C GLN A 34 -4.95 1.54 14.45
N GLU A 35 -4.60 0.90 13.33
CA GLU A 35 -4.94 -0.50 13.10
C GLU A 35 -4.28 -1.40 14.17
N ILE A 36 -3.02 -1.12 14.52
CA ILE A 36 -2.30 -1.85 15.57
C ILE A 36 -2.91 -1.60 16.95
N VAL A 37 -3.29 -0.36 17.25
CA VAL A 37 -3.99 -0.03 18.52
C VAL A 37 -5.30 -0.81 18.61
N MET A 38 -6.07 -0.89 17.53
CA MET A 38 -7.33 -1.64 17.50
C MET A 38 -7.11 -3.15 17.63
N LEU A 39 -6.07 -3.70 17.02
CA LEU A 39 -5.68 -5.11 17.22
C LEU A 39 -5.26 -5.38 18.66
N LEU A 40 -4.50 -4.47 19.29
CA LEU A 40 -4.14 -4.63 20.70
C LEU A 40 -5.38 -4.57 21.59
N LEU A 41 -6.32 -3.67 21.27
CA LEU A 41 -7.57 -3.51 21.99
C LEU A 41 -8.47 -4.76 21.90
N SER A 42 -8.44 -5.53 20.81
CA SER A 42 -9.25 -6.76 20.69
C SER A 42 -8.86 -7.87 21.66
N GLN A 43 -7.73 -7.74 22.36
CA GLN A 43 -7.34 -8.65 23.45
C GLN A 43 -8.09 -8.38 24.75
N ASP A 44 -8.60 -7.16 24.96
CA ASP A 44 -9.30 -6.74 26.17
C ASP A 44 -10.81 -6.61 25.99
N ILE A 45 -11.27 -6.39 24.75
CA ILE A 45 -12.70 -6.27 24.44
C ILE A 45 -13.11 -7.19 23.29
N ASN A 46 -14.32 -7.72 23.39
CA ASN A 46 -14.92 -8.46 22.29
C ASN A 46 -15.48 -7.50 21.26
N PHE A 47 -14.87 -7.45 20.08
CA PHE A 47 -15.46 -6.78 18.94
C PHE A 47 -16.77 -7.46 18.53
N ILE A 48 -17.78 -6.64 18.24
CA ILE A 48 -19.04 -7.11 17.68
C ILE A 48 -18.77 -7.42 16.20
N LYS A 49 -18.76 -8.70 15.85
CA LYS A 49 -18.60 -9.17 14.47
C LYS A 49 -19.92 -8.94 13.71
N ALA A 50 -19.98 -7.90 12.89
CA ALA A 50 -21.25 -7.45 12.30
C ALA A 50 -21.91 -8.55 11.46
N ALA A 51 -21.12 -9.34 10.72
CA ALA A 51 -21.62 -10.43 9.88
C ALA A 51 -22.46 -11.47 10.64
N GLN A 52 -22.26 -11.65 11.95
CA GLN A 52 -23.04 -12.60 12.76
C GLN A 52 -24.53 -12.26 12.85
N TYR A 53 -24.90 -11.01 12.56
CA TYR A 53 -26.29 -10.54 12.55
C TYR A 53 -26.93 -10.60 11.16
N GLY A 54 -26.15 -10.97 10.13
CA GLY A 54 -26.62 -11.09 8.76
C GLY A 54 -27.71 -12.15 8.61
N TYR A 55 -28.63 -11.91 7.69
CA TYR A 55 -29.70 -12.83 7.37
C TYR A 55 -29.17 -13.97 6.48
N PRO A 56 -29.55 -15.24 6.71
CA PRO A 56 -29.11 -16.38 5.90
C PRO A 56 -29.84 -16.38 4.54
N SER A 57 -29.44 -15.47 3.65
CA SER A 57 -29.96 -15.32 2.30
C SER A 57 -28.84 -14.97 1.33
N ILE A 58 -29.16 -14.97 0.04
CA ILE A 58 -28.30 -14.50 -1.05
C ILE A 58 -28.80 -13.16 -1.63
N ASN A 59 -29.90 -12.61 -1.10
CA ASN A 59 -30.54 -11.42 -1.66
C ASN A 59 -30.07 -10.14 -0.96
N LEU A 60 -28.96 -9.57 -1.46
CA LEU A 60 -28.33 -8.34 -0.95
C LEU A 60 -29.21 -7.08 -1.06
N SER A 61 -30.23 -7.07 -1.91
CA SER A 61 -31.12 -5.91 -2.05
C SER A 61 -32.26 -5.91 -1.04
N LYS A 62 -32.52 -7.04 -0.37
CA LYS A 62 -33.60 -7.16 0.64
C LYS A 62 -33.09 -7.33 2.07
N TYR A 63 -31.86 -7.79 2.23
CA TYR A 63 -31.29 -8.12 3.52
C TYR A 63 -29.83 -7.70 3.62
N TRP A 64 -29.40 -7.47 4.86
CA TRP A 64 -28.00 -7.46 5.24
C TRP A 64 -27.50 -8.91 5.37
N LEU A 65 -26.39 -9.26 4.74
CA LEU A 65 -25.85 -10.62 4.67
C LEU A 65 -24.37 -10.67 5.10
N PRO A 66 -23.86 -11.82 5.57
CA PRO A 66 -22.41 -12.07 5.59
C PRO A 66 -21.83 -12.09 4.17
N SER A 67 -20.62 -11.57 3.99
CA SER A 67 -19.90 -11.54 2.72
C SER A 67 -18.40 -11.65 2.92
N ASP A 68 -17.75 -12.58 2.24
CA ASP A 68 -16.28 -12.74 2.25
C ASP A 68 -15.58 -11.95 1.13
N TYR A 69 -16.33 -11.16 0.36
CA TYR A 69 -15.85 -10.45 -0.83
C TYR A 69 -14.55 -9.68 -0.59
N TRP A 70 -14.47 -8.90 0.49
CA TRP A 70 -13.29 -8.09 0.78
C TRP A 70 -12.05 -8.93 1.10
N ARG A 71 -12.25 -10.02 1.85
CA ARG A 71 -11.18 -10.95 2.24
C ARG A 71 -10.62 -11.69 1.01
N ILE A 72 -11.48 -12.18 0.11
CA ILE A 72 -11.02 -12.88 -1.09
C ILE A 72 -10.31 -11.95 -2.08
N ASN A 73 -10.56 -10.65 -2.01
CA ASN A 73 -9.85 -9.61 -2.75
C ASN A 73 -8.63 -9.06 -1.99
N GLY A 74 -8.15 -9.77 -0.96
CA GLY A 74 -6.89 -9.46 -0.28
C GLY A 74 -6.95 -8.31 0.73
N LYS A 75 -8.14 -7.80 1.07
CA LYS A 75 -8.28 -6.78 2.12
C LYS A 75 -8.38 -7.43 3.50
N LEU A 76 -7.82 -6.76 4.51
CA LEU A 76 -7.94 -7.17 5.91
C LEU A 76 -9.40 -7.08 6.36
N VAL A 77 -9.96 -8.19 6.83
CA VAL A 77 -11.31 -8.30 7.41
C VAL A 77 -11.17 -9.04 8.74
N LEU A 78 -11.32 -8.34 9.86
CA LEU A 78 -11.01 -8.86 11.19
C LEU A 78 -11.99 -9.96 11.63
N SER A 79 -13.26 -9.86 11.21
CA SER A 79 -14.26 -10.88 11.52
C SER A 79 -14.29 -12.05 10.53
N GLY A 80 -13.53 -11.98 9.44
CA GLY A 80 -13.53 -12.93 8.32
C GLY A 80 -14.57 -12.66 7.23
N GLU A 81 -15.69 -12.02 7.56
CA GLU A 81 -16.77 -11.64 6.65
C GLU A 81 -17.33 -10.26 7.02
N THR A 82 -17.68 -9.42 6.04
CA THR A 82 -18.40 -8.18 6.31
C THR A 82 -19.91 -8.41 6.33
N LEU A 83 -20.64 -7.58 7.08
CA LEU A 83 -22.09 -7.42 6.98
C LEU A 83 -22.41 -6.45 5.83
N SER A 84 -23.02 -6.95 4.77
CA SER A 84 -23.16 -6.27 3.49
C SER A 84 -24.63 -6.16 3.06
N THR A 85 -25.02 -5.01 2.48
CA THR A 85 -26.31 -4.81 1.79
C THR A 85 -26.13 -3.84 0.63
N VAL A 86 -27.03 -3.86 -0.35
CA VAL A 86 -27.16 -2.81 -1.38
C VAL A 86 -28.55 -2.14 -1.38
N GLY A 87 -29.55 -2.75 -0.74
CA GLY A 87 -30.91 -2.20 -0.69
C GLY A 87 -31.18 -1.27 0.49
N ASP A 88 -32.30 -0.53 0.44
CA ASP A 88 -32.81 0.31 1.53
C ASP A 88 -33.34 -0.59 2.65
N ASN A 89 -32.42 -1.02 3.50
CA ASN A 89 -32.64 -2.05 4.51
C ASN A 89 -32.08 -1.59 5.86
N ILE A 90 -32.74 -2.03 6.92
CA ILE A 90 -32.36 -1.76 8.31
C ILE A 90 -31.97 -3.07 8.99
N ILE A 91 -30.95 -3.03 9.84
CA ILE A 91 -30.56 -4.14 10.72
C ILE A 91 -30.29 -3.64 12.13
N ASN A 92 -30.66 -4.46 13.11
CA ASN A 92 -30.50 -4.19 14.54
C ASN A 92 -29.45 -5.13 15.13
N ILE A 93 -28.45 -4.53 15.79
CA ILE A 93 -27.30 -5.20 16.40
C ILE A 93 -27.36 -4.92 17.90
N PRO A 94 -27.85 -5.86 18.72
CA PRO A 94 -27.83 -5.72 20.18
C PRO A 94 -26.41 -5.81 20.73
N PHE A 95 -26.12 -5.01 21.75
CA PHE A 95 -24.88 -5.08 22.52
C PHE A 95 -25.15 -4.76 24.00
N SER A 96 -24.21 -5.13 24.88
CA SER A 96 -24.36 -4.96 26.32
C SER A 96 -23.17 -4.22 26.90
N ILE A 97 -23.45 -3.37 27.90
CA ILE A 97 -22.46 -2.54 28.59
C ILE A 97 -22.43 -2.93 30.06
N SER A 98 -21.23 -3.03 30.63
CA SER A 98 -21.00 -3.46 32.03
C SER A 98 -21.18 -2.33 33.04
N SER A 99 -20.82 -1.10 32.69
CA SER A 99 -20.69 0.03 33.62
C SER A 99 -21.35 1.30 33.07
N ASN A 100 -21.84 2.15 33.98
CA ASN A 100 -22.36 3.47 33.63
C ASN A 100 -21.18 4.43 33.38
N GLU A 101 -20.76 4.58 32.14
CA GLU A 101 -19.63 5.45 31.78
C GLU A 101 -19.71 5.93 30.33
N ILE A 102 -18.71 6.70 29.91
CA ILE A 102 -18.56 7.17 28.54
C ILE A 102 -17.90 6.07 27.71
N TYR A 103 -18.45 5.80 26.52
CA TYR A 103 -17.90 4.89 25.53
C TYR A 103 -17.70 5.61 24.20
N ASP A 104 -16.56 5.32 23.55
CA ASP A 104 -16.36 5.55 22.13
C ASP A 104 -16.87 4.34 21.35
N ILE A 105 -17.62 4.62 20.29
CA ILE A 105 -18.08 3.62 19.33
C ILE A 105 -17.30 3.83 18.05
N TRP A 106 -16.54 2.81 17.66
CA TRP A 106 -15.80 2.74 16.42
C TRP A 106 -16.38 1.65 15.53
N MET A 107 -16.39 1.88 14.23
CA MET A 107 -16.91 0.93 13.25
C MET A 107 -15.94 0.82 12.09
N ARG A 108 -15.64 -0.41 11.68
CA ARG A 108 -14.75 -0.68 10.55
C ARG A 108 -15.59 -0.85 9.29
N VAL A 109 -15.58 0.17 8.42
CA VAL A 109 -16.49 0.34 7.27
C VAL A 109 -15.71 0.35 5.97
N ALA A 110 -16.21 -0.34 4.93
CA ALA A 110 -15.53 -0.42 3.64
C ALA A 110 -15.78 0.77 2.71
N PHE A 111 -14.70 1.39 2.25
CA PHE A 111 -14.73 2.50 1.29
C PHE A 111 -14.44 2.01 -0.13
N ALA A 112 -15.33 2.33 -1.07
CA ALA A 112 -15.17 1.99 -2.49
C ALA A 112 -16.14 2.75 -3.42
N PRO A 113 -16.10 2.49 -4.74
CA PRO A 113 -17.13 2.97 -5.66
C PRO A 113 -18.51 2.39 -5.33
N ASN A 114 -19.57 3.10 -5.76
CA ASN A 114 -20.97 2.65 -5.66
C ASN A 114 -21.43 2.35 -4.23
N ARG A 115 -21.07 3.21 -3.27
CA ARG A 115 -21.47 3.06 -1.86
C ARG A 115 -22.66 3.94 -1.51
N GLY A 116 -23.60 3.38 -0.75
CA GLY A 116 -24.79 4.08 -0.28
C GLY A 116 -24.52 4.83 1.02
N LYS A 117 -25.47 5.67 1.48
CA LYS A 117 -25.34 6.30 2.80
C LYS A 117 -25.62 5.28 3.92
N LEU A 118 -24.71 5.18 4.88
CA LEU A 118 -24.86 4.39 6.10
C LEU A 118 -25.28 5.31 7.25
N THR A 119 -26.51 5.18 7.71
CA THR A 119 -27.05 5.92 8.85
C THR A 119 -27.04 5.01 10.08
N ILE A 120 -26.47 5.51 11.19
CA ILE A 120 -26.23 4.74 12.41
C ILE A 120 -27.02 5.36 13.56
N TYR A 121 -27.79 4.53 14.27
CA TYR A 121 -28.50 4.91 15.48
C TYR A 121 -28.02 4.07 16.67
N VAL A 122 -28.05 4.68 17.86
CA VAL A 122 -27.91 3.98 19.14
C VAL A 122 -29.13 4.31 19.99
N ASP A 123 -29.86 3.30 20.43
CA ASP A 123 -31.12 3.43 21.17
C ASP A 123 -32.11 4.42 20.53
N ASN A 124 -32.34 4.25 19.22
CA ASN A 124 -33.18 5.11 18.38
C ASN A 124 -32.71 6.57 18.22
N THR A 125 -31.55 6.93 18.75
CA THR A 125 -30.95 8.25 18.56
C THR A 125 -29.98 8.20 17.39
N LEU A 126 -30.13 9.09 16.40
CA LEU A 126 -29.20 9.22 15.29
C LEU A 126 -27.84 9.69 15.84
N VAL A 127 -26.78 8.92 15.57
CA VAL A 127 -25.43 9.25 16.05
C VAL A 127 -24.47 9.63 14.94
N LYS A 128 -24.62 9.06 13.74
CA LYS A 128 -23.72 9.32 12.61
C LYS A 128 -24.37 8.98 11.28
N GLU A 129 -24.03 9.75 10.25
CA GLU A 129 -24.18 9.34 8.86
C GLU A 129 -22.79 9.25 8.22
N ILE A 130 -22.54 8.17 7.48
CA ILE A 130 -21.30 7.92 6.76
C ILE A 130 -21.65 7.76 5.28
N GLN A 131 -20.90 8.43 4.41
CA GLN A 131 -20.94 8.19 2.98
C GLN A 131 -19.61 7.52 2.59
N PRO A 132 -19.49 6.18 2.61
CA PRO A 132 -18.22 5.50 2.42
C PRO A 132 -17.82 5.40 0.94
N ILE A 133 -18.17 6.40 0.13
CA ILE A 133 -17.85 6.40 -1.29
C ILE A 133 -16.37 6.78 -1.51
N SER A 134 -15.71 6.03 -2.38
CA SER A 134 -14.35 6.32 -2.87
C SER A 134 -14.28 6.01 -4.36
N SER A 135 -13.37 6.65 -5.10
CA SER A 135 -13.13 6.38 -6.52
C SER A 135 -12.48 5.00 -6.76
N ILE A 136 -11.92 4.37 -5.72
CA ILE A 136 -11.20 3.10 -5.79
C ILE A 136 -11.49 2.21 -4.57
N TRP A 137 -11.09 0.94 -4.65
CA TRP A 137 -11.41 -0.09 -3.67
C TRP A 137 -10.46 -0.08 -2.46
N GLN A 138 -10.57 0.96 -1.63
CA GLN A 138 -9.71 1.14 -0.45
C GLN A 138 -9.91 0.03 0.60
N GLY A 139 -11.12 -0.51 0.72
CA GLY A 139 -11.44 -1.56 1.69
C GLY A 139 -11.86 -1.02 3.06
N PRO A 140 -12.00 -1.89 4.07
CA PRO A 140 -12.52 -1.49 5.37
C PRO A 140 -11.49 -0.75 6.23
N LYS A 141 -11.94 0.37 6.82
CA LYS A 141 -11.17 1.32 7.65
C LYS A 141 -11.95 1.68 8.91
N TRP A 142 -11.25 1.98 10.00
CA TRP A 142 -11.88 2.41 11.25
C TRP A 142 -12.46 3.83 11.13
N VAL A 143 -13.73 3.98 11.53
CA VAL A 143 -14.43 5.25 11.59
C VAL A 143 -14.90 5.48 13.02
N ASN A 144 -14.57 6.65 13.58
CA ASN A 144 -15.16 7.10 14.84
C ASN A 144 -16.63 7.45 14.60
N VAL A 145 -17.53 6.64 15.14
CA VAL A 145 -18.98 6.83 14.97
C VAL A 145 -19.45 7.92 15.92
N THR A 146 -19.19 7.75 17.22
CA THR A 146 -19.69 8.67 18.26
C THR A 146 -19.04 8.39 19.62
N ARG A 147 -19.20 9.34 20.53
CA ARG A 147 -18.91 9.21 21.97
C ARG A 147 -20.19 9.41 22.75
N LEU A 148 -20.60 8.42 23.55
CA LEU A 148 -21.86 8.44 24.29
C LEU A 148 -21.67 8.06 25.75
N ASN A 149 -22.47 8.64 26.63
CA ASN A 149 -22.63 8.13 28.00
C ASN A 149 -23.69 7.02 27.98
N LEU A 150 -23.26 5.78 28.19
CA LEU A 150 -24.12 4.60 28.17
C LEU A 150 -24.32 4.08 29.60
N LYS A 151 -25.53 3.56 29.85
CA LYS A 151 -25.82 2.91 31.13
C LYS A 151 -25.42 1.44 31.06
N SER A 152 -25.12 0.83 32.18
CA SER A 152 -25.01 -0.62 32.29
C SER A 152 -26.34 -1.26 31.88
N GLY A 153 -26.28 -2.25 31.00
CA GLY A 153 -27.45 -2.91 30.45
C GLY A 153 -27.35 -3.20 28.95
N ASN A 154 -28.49 -3.51 28.35
CA ASN A 154 -28.61 -3.83 26.94
C ASN A 154 -28.94 -2.57 26.14
N HIS A 155 -28.27 -2.44 25.02
CA HIS A 155 -28.41 -1.35 24.06
C HIS A 155 -28.66 -1.93 22.67
N LEU A 156 -29.18 -1.08 21.79
CA LEU A 156 -29.44 -1.44 20.41
C LEU A 156 -28.74 -0.47 19.45
N MET A 157 -27.88 -1.01 18.59
CA MET A 157 -27.36 -0.28 17.45
C MET A 157 -28.19 -0.61 16.22
N THR A 158 -28.65 0.39 15.49
CA THR A 158 -29.41 0.20 14.24
C THR A 158 -28.61 0.79 13.08
N LEU A 159 -28.36 -0.04 12.07
CA LEU A 159 -27.72 0.36 10.82
C LEU A 159 -28.77 0.44 9.73
N LYS A 160 -28.79 1.55 8.99
CA LYS A 160 -29.64 1.75 7.83
C LYS A 160 -28.79 2.04 6.61
N ASN A 161 -28.99 1.28 5.55
CA ASN A 161 -28.54 1.64 4.21
C ASN A 161 -29.66 2.38 3.49
N ASP A 162 -29.34 3.38 2.67
CA ASP A 162 -30.34 4.16 1.92
C ASP A 162 -30.75 3.54 0.58
N GLY A 163 -30.11 2.44 0.18
CA GLY A 163 -30.39 1.74 -1.07
C GLY A 163 -29.78 2.35 -2.32
N THR A 164 -28.97 3.42 -2.20
CA THR A 164 -28.30 4.06 -3.35
C THR A 164 -27.01 3.35 -3.76
N GLY A 165 -26.51 2.45 -2.91
CA GLY A 165 -25.31 1.65 -3.16
C GLY A 165 -25.05 0.67 -2.04
N TYR A 166 -23.87 0.05 -2.08
CA TYR A 166 -23.45 -0.93 -1.10
C TYR A 166 -23.02 -0.27 0.21
N ASN A 167 -23.20 -1.00 1.32
CA ASN A 167 -22.54 -0.72 2.58
C ASN A 167 -22.04 -2.02 3.19
N ASP A 168 -20.80 -2.02 3.67
CA ASP A 168 -20.13 -3.17 4.25
C ASP A 168 -19.51 -2.80 5.60
N VAL A 169 -19.88 -3.51 6.65
CA VAL A 169 -19.38 -3.31 8.02
C VAL A 169 -18.69 -4.58 8.50
N ASP A 170 -17.44 -4.49 8.92
CA ASP A 170 -16.65 -5.64 9.40
C ASP A 170 -16.90 -5.88 10.90
N VAL A 171 -16.38 -4.99 11.74
CA VAL A 171 -16.48 -5.07 13.20
C VAL A 171 -16.88 -3.73 13.81
N ILE A 172 -17.50 -3.79 14.99
CA ILE A 172 -17.83 -2.63 15.81
C ILE A 172 -17.15 -2.80 17.17
N ALA A 173 -16.42 -1.77 17.58
CA ALA A 173 -15.79 -1.68 18.89
C ALA A 173 -16.54 -0.65 19.75
N VAL A 174 -16.92 -1.05 20.97
CA VAL A 174 -17.51 -0.17 21.97
C VAL A 174 -16.57 -0.16 23.16
N VAL A 175 -15.86 0.95 23.36
CA VAL A 175 -14.67 0.98 24.23
C VAL A 175 -14.68 2.21 25.15
N PRO A 176 -14.33 2.07 26.44
CA PRO A 176 -14.07 3.22 27.29
C PRO A 176 -12.91 4.06 26.72
N PRO A 177 -13.03 5.39 26.58
CA PRO A 177 -11.96 6.24 26.06
C PRO A 177 -10.62 6.07 26.78
N SER A 178 -10.65 5.85 28.10
CA SER A 178 -9.47 5.62 28.94
C SER A 178 -8.72 4.33 28.56
N LEU A 179 -9.45 3.27 28.19
CA LEU A 179 -8.85 2.02 27.74
C LEU A 179 -8.20 2.21 26.36
N LEU A 180 -8.89 2.85 25.42
CA LEU A 180 -8.33 3.15 24.10
C LEU A 180 -7.08 4.02 24.20
N GLU A 181 -7.09 5.05 25.05
CA GLU A 181 -5.93 5.91 25.31
C GLU A 181 -4.77 5.11 25.93
N SER A 182 -5.05 4.25 26.91
CA SER A 182 -4.05 3.38 27.53
C SER A 182 -3.34 2.49 26.49
N LYS A 183 -4.11 1.81 25.63
CA LYS A 183 -3.57 0.95 24.56
C LYS A 183 -2.81 1.75 23.50
N THR A 184 -3.26 2.96 23.21
CA THR A 184 -2.54 3.88 22.33
C THR A 184 -1.17 4.23 22.89
N GLN A 185 -1.10 4.58 24.18
CA GLN A 185 0.19 4.87 24.83
C GLN A 185 1.10 3.65 24.93
N GLU A 186 0.53 2.46 25.13
CA GLU A 186 1.29 1.20 25.13
C GLU A 186 2.02 1.00 23.79
N ILE A 187 1.32 1.13 22.66
CA ILE A 187 1.92 1.03 21.31
C ILE A 187 2.97 2.12 21.08
N TYR A 188 2.71 3.36 21.47
CA TYR A 188 3.69 4.44 21.31
C TYR A 188 4.95 4.20 22.14
N ASN A 189 4.81 3.68 23.36
CA ASN A 189 5.96 3.33 24.20
C ASN A 189 6.76 2.18 23.60
N ILE A 190 6.11 1.18 22.99
CA ILE A 190 6.78 0.11 22.26
C ILE A 190 7.62 0.70 21.13
N PHE A 191 7.03 1.53 20.28
CA PHE A 191 7.77 2.13 19.15
C PHE A 191 8.91 3.04 19.61
N GLN A 192 8.70 3.84 20.65
CA GLN A 192 9.73 4.73 21.18
C GLN A 192 10.96 3.98 21.70
N ASN A 193 10.75 2.80 22.30
CA ASN A 193 11.83 1.98 22.88
C ASN A 193 12.39 0.94 21.91
N SER A 194 11.70 0.69 20.80
CA SER A 194 12.11 -0.30 19.82
C SER A 194 13.14 0.25 18.83
N THR A 195 14.05 -0.63 18.39
CA THR A 195 14.94 -0.38 17.25
C THR A 195 14.31 -0.79 15.92
N SER A 196 13.03 -1.20 15.89
CA SER A 196 12.34 -1.53 14.65
C SER A 196 12.39 -0.35 13.68
N ARG A 197 12.63 -0.62 12.40
CA ARG A 197 12.36 0.35 11.35
C ARG A 197 10.85 0.46 11.14
N LEU A 198 10.34 1.67 11.03
CA LEU A 198 8.94 1.93 10.68
C LEU A 198 8.91 2.27 9.20
N ILE A 199 8.13 1.55 8.41
CA ILE A 199 8.05 1.70 6.95
C ILE A 199 6.58 1.87 6.58
N TYR A 200 6.23 2.98 5.96
CA TYR A 200 4.93 3.19 5.33
C TYR A 200 5.08 2.91 3.85
N VAL A 201 4.22 2.04 3.34
CA VAL A 201 4.04 1.74 1.92
C VAL A 201 2.67 2.28 1.55
N LEU A 202 2.66 3.37 0.79
CA LEU A 202 1.46 4.11 0.45
C LEU A 202 1.22 4.03 -1.06
N GLU A 203 0.06 3.53 -1.44
CA GLU A 203 -0.51 3.69 -2.78
C GLU A 203 -1.10 5.11 -2.85
N PRO A 204 -0.56 6.01 -3.69
CA PRO A 204 -0.94 7.41 -3.70
C PRO A 204 -2.43 7.63 -3.96
N GLU A 205 -3.04 6.81 -4.82
CA GLU A 205 -4.46 6.86 -5.14
C GLU A 205 -5.35 6.51 -3.94
N ASN A 206 -4.88 5.69 -3.00
CA ASN A 206 -5.60 5.33 -1.77
C ASN A 206 -5.43 6.39 -0.66
N THR A 207 -4.37 7.19 -0.74
CA THR A 207 -3.85 7.94 0.39
C THR A 207 -3.92 9.46 0.20
N PHE A 208 -3.75 9.97 -1.02
CA PHE A 208 -3.72 11.40 -1.30
C PHE A 208 -5.09 11.95 -1.68
N ASN A 209 -5.38 13.17 -1.21
CA ASN A 209 -6.54 13.92 -1.64
C ASN A 209 -6.30 14.51 -3.04
N LEU A 210 -7.12 14.10 -4.00
CA LEU A 210 -7.04 14.59 -5.38
C LEU A 210 -7.40 16.07 -5.48
N THR A 211 -6.69 16.78 -6.34
CA THR A 211 -7.02 18.15 -6.77
C THR A 211 -7.42 18.16 -8.25
N ALA A 212 -7.92 19.29 -8.76
CA ALA A 212 -8.48 19.38 -10.11
C ALA A 212 -7.54 18.92 -11.25
N ASN A 213 -6.22 18.96 -11.04
CA ASN A 213 -5.21 18.64 -12.04
C ASN A 213 -4.61 17.22 -11.87
N TRP A 214 -5.11 16.46 -10.91
CA TRP A 214 -4.68 15.10 -10.64
C TRP A 214 -5.86 14.15 -10.82
N ASN A 215 -5.61 13.04 -11.51
CA ASN A 215 -6.60 12.02 -11.76
C ASN A 215 -5.99 10.64 -11.52
N ILE A 216 -6.86 9.65 -11.32
CA ILE A 216 -6.43 8.25 -11.21
C ILE A 216 -6.38 7.70 -12.63
N ALA A 217 -5.23 7.15 -13.01
CA ALA A 217 -5.05 6.50 -14.28
C ALA A 217 -4.71 5.01 -14.07
N LEU A 218 -5.15 4.16 -15.00
CA LEU A 218 -4.74 2.76 -15.03
C LEU A 218 -3.52 2.61 -15.93
N ARG A 219 -2.48 1.94 -15.44
CA ARG A 219 -1.27 1.59 -16.17
C ARG A 219 -1.14 0.06 -16.25
N PRO A 220 -0.81 -0.52 -17.42
CA PRO A 220 -0.53 -1.94 -17.53
C PRO A 220 0.56 -2.35 -16.54
N TYR A 221 0.37 -3.48 -15.85
CA TYR A 221 1.30 -4.07 -14.87
C TYR A 221 1.52 -3.28 -13.57
N GLU A 222 1.36 -1.96 -13.56
CA GLU A 222 1.48 -1.12 -12.37
C GLU A 222 0.14 -0.91 -11.64
N GLY A 223 -1.00 -1.08 -12.33
CA GLY A 223 -2.31 -0.89 -11.70
C GLY A 223 -2.73 0.57 -11.71
N TYR A 224 -3.35 1.05 -10.62
CA TYR A 224 -3.80 2.44 -10.53
C TYR A 224 -2.63 3.33 -10.11
N VAL A 225 -2.52 4.50 -10.72
CA VAL A 225 -1.52 5.51 -10.38
C VAL A 225 -2.16 6.88 -10.31
N LEU A 226 -1.54 7.79 -9.55
CA LEU A 226 -1.90 9.20 -9.63
C LEU A 226 -1.20 9.87 -10.79
N HIS A 227 -2.01 10.39 -11.71
CA HIS A 227 -1.57 11.00 -12.94
C HIS A 227 -1.83 12.50 -12.91
N THR A 228 -0.82 13.26 -13.28
CA THR A 228 -1.00 14.66 -13.67
C THR A 228 -0.28 14.92 -14.99
N GLU A 229 -0.89 15.74 -15.84
CA GLU A 229 -0.22 16.36 -16.97
C GLU A 229 -0.21 17.84 -16.67
N CYS A 230 0.93 18.39 -16.24
CA CYS A 230 1.05 19.83 -16.05
C CYS A 230 0.71 20.54 -17.37
N PRO A 231 -0.40 21.28 -17.47
CA PRO A 231 -0.63 22.11 -18.63
C PRO A 231 0.42 23.22 -18.56
N SER A 232 1.37 23.24 -19.49
CA SER A 232 2.24 24.40 -19.65
C SER A 232 1.55 25.41 -20.56
N ALA A 233 1.43 26.67 -20.12
CA ALA A 233 0.97 27.73 -21.01
C ALA A 233 2.17 28.30 -21.77
N ASN A 234 2.01 28.54 -23.07
CA ASN A 234 2.99 29.28 -23.87
C ASN A 234 2.86 30.78 -23.54
N ILE A 235 3.91 31.36 -22.94
CA ILE A 235 3.97 32.79 -22.61
C ILE A 235 4.82 33.60 -23.60
N SER A 236 5.35 32.97 -24.64
CA SER A 236 6.11 33.63 -25.71
C SER A 236 5.35 34.77 -26.39
N PRO A 237 4.03 34.65 -26.70
CA PRO A 237 3.30 35.75 -27.35
C PRO A 237 3.18 37.03 -26.52
N GLN A 238 3.47 36.97 -25.22
CA GLN A 238 3.46 38.13 -24.33
C GLN A 238 4.82 38.85 -24.26
N GLY A 239 5.87 38.24 -24.81
CA GLY A 239 7.22 38.79 -24.83
C GLY A 239 7.55 39.46 -26.16
N ASN A 240 8.48 40.40 -26.14
CA ASN A 240 9.05 40.98 -27.35
C ASN A 240 10.22 40.12 -27.84
N ALA A 241 10.20 39.73 -29.12
CA ALA A 241 11.23 38.89 -29.69
C ALA A 241 12.30 39.68 -30.45
N SER A 242 13.55 39.25 -30.33
CA SER A 242 14.68 39.75 -31.10
C SER A 242 15.63 38.61 -31.47
N ALA A 243 16.45 38.79 -32.49
CA ALA A 243 17.38 37.76 -32.95
C ALA A 243 18.72 38.35 -33.38
N SER A 244 19.75 37.51 -33.44
CA SER A 244 21.08 37.87 -33.93
C SER A 244 21.06 38.38 -35.37
N SER A 245 20.19 37.80 -36.19
CA SER A 245 20.06 38.13 -37.59
C SER A 245 18.70 37.73 -38.15
N LEU A 246 18.44 38.18 -39.37
CA LEU A 246 17.24 37.90 -40.15
C LEU A 246 17.64 37.54 -41.57
N TRP A 247 17.13 36.43 -42.08
CA TRP A 247 17.11 36.16 -43.51
C TRP A 247 16.01 36.98 -44.19
N VAL A 248 16.34 37.65 -45.29
CA VAL A 248 15.40 38.43 -46.10
C VAL A 248 15.40 37.83 -47.50
N TRP A 249 14.25 37.30 -47.95
CA TRP A 249 14.09 36.86 -49.33
C TRP A 249 13.76 38.05 -50.25
N SER A 250 14.10 37.94 -51.52
CA SER A 250 13.85 38.97 -52.54
C SER A 250 12.37 39.12 -52.92
N ASP A 251 11.48 38.27 -52.38
CA ASP A 251 10.04 38.25 -52.63
C ASP A 251 9.21 39.08 -51.63
N GLY A 252 9.85 39.68 -50.63
CA GLY A 252 9.19 40.52 -49.62
C GLY A 252 8.64 39.78 -48.41
N VAL A 253 8.90 38.47 -48.26
CA VAL A 253 8.54 37.72 -47.05
C VAL A 253 9.56 37.95 -45.94
N ASN A 254 9.11 38.45 -44.79
CA ASN A 254 9.95 38.73 -43.62
C ASN A 254 9.90 37.57 -42.61
N TYR A 255 11.07 37.02 -42.28
CA TYR A 255 11.26 35.94 -41.30
C TYR A 255 11.69 36.46 -39.92
N GLU A 256 11.05 37.53 -39.46
CA GLU A 256 11.43 38.28 -38.25
C GLU A 256 11.32 37.43 -36.97
N ALA A 257 12.04 37.83 -35.92
CA ALA A 257 12.06 37.11 -34.64
C ALA A 257 10.65 36.93 -34.04
N CYS A 258 9.76 37.91 -34.22
CA CYS A 258 8.37 37.86 -33.73
C CYS A 258 7.56 36.72 -34.34
N LYS A 259 7.95 36.22 -35.52
CA LYS A 259 7.29 35.12 -36.23
C LYS A 259 7.55 33.74 -35.67
N ALA A 260 8.44 33.64 -34.68
CA ALA A 260 8.72 32.40 -33.97
C ALA A 260 8.17 32.43 -32.53
N VAL A 261 7.35 33.41 -32.19
CA VAL A 261 6.76 33.56 -30.85
C VAL A 261 5.31 34.03 -30.90
N ASP A 262 4.70 34.11 -32.09
CA ASP A 262 3.37 34.65 -32.28
C ASP A 262 2.25 33.61 -32.15
N GLY A 263 2.63 32.33 -32.00
CA GLY A 263 1.71 31.21 -31.84
C GLY A 263 1.07 30.73 -33.14
N ASP A 264 1.53 31.24 -34.29
CA ASP A 264 1.06 30.80 -35.61
C ASP A 264 2.06 29.78 -36.20
N PRO A 265 1.67 28.49 -36.35
CA PRO A 265 2.56 27.45 -36.84
C PRO A 265 2.94 27.60 -38.31
N ASN A 266 2.44 28.62 -39.01
CA ASN A 266 2.72 28.90 -40.42
C ASN A 266 3.67 30.09 -40.63
N THR A 267 4.10 30.74 -39.56
CA THR A 267 5.11 31.79 -39.58
C THR A 267 6.39 31.33 -38.91
N ARG A 268 7.55 31.85 -39.34
CA ARG A 268 8.84 31.42 -38.80
C ARG A 268 9.87 32.53 -38.75
N TRP A 269 10.76 32.44 -37.79
CA TRP A 269 12.05 33.11 -37.84
C TRP A 269 13.06 32.28 -38.63
N ALA A 270 13.93 32.96 -39.38
CA ALA A 270 15.07 32.35 -40.05
C ALA A 270 16.31 33.23 -39.96
N SER A 271 17.45 32.62 -39.62
CA SER A 271 18.73 33.32 -39.49
C SER A 271 19.41 33.54 -40.84
N LYS A 272 20.37 34.47 -40.87
CA LYS A 272 21.40 34.47 -41.92
C LYS A 272 22.26 33.20 -41.84
N HIS A 273 23.02 32.95 -42.90
CA HIS A 273 23.99 31.87 -42.91
C HIS A 273 25.11 32.09 -41.89
N GLY A 274 25.59 31.00 -41.31
CA GLY A 274 26.70 30.96 -40.36
C GLY A 274 26.25 30.95 -38.91
N MET A 275 27.06 30.30 -38.05
CA MET A 275 26.83 30.18 -36.61
C MET A 275 27.91 30.96 -35.84
N PRO A 276 27.65 31.42 -34.60
CA PRO A 276 26.44 31.20 -33.82
C PRO A 276 25.27 32.13 -34.19
N GLN A 277 24.04 31.69 -33.92
CA GLN A 277 22.81 32.49 -34.07
C GLN A 277 21.97 32.39 -32.78
N TRP A 278 21.16 33.41 -32.50
CA TRP A 278 20.27 33.39 -31.34
C TRP A 278 18.92 34.02 -31.63
N LEU A 279 17.89 33.52 -30.95
CA LEU A 279 16.54 34.07 -30.89
C LEU A 279 16.20 34.24 -29.40
N GLN A 280 15.72 35.42 -29.03
CA GLN A 280 15.46 35.84 -27.66
C GLN A 280 14.04 36.35 -27.51
N ILE A 281 13.46 36.09 -26.34
CA ILE A 281 12.19 36.64 -25.85
C ILE A 281 12.48 37.48 -24.61
N GLU A 282 11.89 38.68 -24.53
CA GLU A 282 12.00 39.58 -23.39
C GLU A 282 10.62 40.03 -22.90
N TRP A 283 10.35 39.83 -21.61
CA TRP A 283 9.10 40.25 -20.96
C TRP A 283 9.31 41.51 -20.13
N SER A 284 8.26 42.34 -20.02
CA SER A 284 8.28 43.58 -19.24
C SER A 284 8.27 43.34 -17.72
N THR A 285 7.78 42.18 -17.29
CA THR A 285 7.80 41.73 -15.89
C THR A 285 8.42 40.34 -15.81
N PRO A 286 9.08 39.98 -14.68
CA PRO A 286 9.61 38.64 -14.48
C PRO A 286 8.52 37.57 -14.64
N GLN A 287 8.82 36.55 -15.44
CA GLN A 287 8.00 35.36 -15.64
C GLN A 287 8.65 34.17 -14.93
N GLN A 288 7.82 33.27 -14.40
CA GLN A 288 8.28 31.98 -13.91
C GLN A 288 8.25 30.99 -15.07
N LEU A 289 9.42 30.56 -15.53
CA LEU A 289 9.55 29.61 -16.63
C LEU A 289 9.93 28.23 -16.11
N ILE A 290 9.37 27.19 -16.71
CA ILE A 290 9.62 25.78 -16.36
C ILE A 290 10.25 25.00 -17.51
N GLY A 291 10.36 25.59 -18.69
CA GLY A 291 10.89 24.92 -19.86
C GLY A 291 10.65 25.66 -21.15
N VAL A 292 10.98 25.00 -22.25
CA VAL A 292 10.84 25.50 -23.62
C VAL A 292 10.42 24.38 -24.55
N ARG A 293 9.44 24.63 -25.42
CA ARG A 293 9.15 23.80 -26.59
C ARG A 293 9.62 24.51 -27.85
N ILE A 294 10.29 23.79 -28.74
CA ILE A 294 10.83 24.35 -29.98
C ILE A 294 10.22 23.61 -31.16
N PHE A 295 9.78 24.34 -32.16
CA PHE A 295 9.31 23.82 -33.45
C PHE A 295 10.26 24.29 -34.53
N PHE A 296 11.23 23.47 -34.88
CA PHE A 296 12.17 23.76 -35.96
C PHE A 296 11.53 23.55 -37.35
N GLU A 297 12.00 24.32 -38.31
CA GLU A 297 11.86 24.00 -39.73
C GLU A 297 12.95 22.98 -40.14
N ARG A 298 13.00 22.56 -41.41
CA ARG A 298 14.08 21.70 -41.95
C ARG A 298 15.48 22.21 -41.64
N ALA A 299 15.70 23.52 -41.54
CA ALA A 299 16.93 24.12 -41.02
C ALA A 299 16.98 24.12 -39.47
N TYR A 300 16.95 22.94 -38.84
CA TYR A 300 16.95 22.80 -37.38
C TYR A 300 18.36 22.95 -36.76
N ALA A 301 18.40 23.30 -35.47
CA ALA A 301 19.64 23.35 -34.71
C ALA A 301 20.06 21.94 -34.23
N GLU A 302 21.33 21.60 -34.44
CA GLU A 302 21.94 20.34 -33.96
C GLU A 302 22.56 20.54 -32.58
N ASP A 303 23.33 21.62 -32.39
CA ASP A 303 23.94 21.98 -31.10
C ASP A 303 23.43 23.37 -30.68
N TYR A 304 22.88 23.47 -29.47
CA TYR A 304 22.34 24.73 -28.95
C TYR A 304 22.22 24.73 -27.42
N LEU A 305 22.17 25.94 -26.87
CA LEU A 305 21.90 26.21 -25.46
C LEU A 305 20.53 26.86 -25.30
N ILE A 306 19.83 26.54 -24.22
CA ILE A 306 18.67 27.32 -23.74
C ILE A 306 19.12 28.08 -22.51
N GLN A 307 18.95 29.40 -22.51
CA GLN A 307 19.48 30.28 -21.49
C GLN A 307 18.43 31.24 -20.97
N THR A 308 18.47 31.51 -19.67
CA THR A 308 17.64 32.52 -18.99
C THR A 308 18.50 33.64 -18.43
N TRP A 309 17.90 34.81 -18.19
CA TRP A 309 18.60 35.97 -17.65
C TRP A 309 18.45 36.07 -16.12
N ASN A 310 19.56 36.20 -15.40
CA ASN A 310 19.56 36.33 -13.94
C ASN A 310 19.58 37.80 -13.42
N GLY A 311 19.44 38.78 -14.32
CA GLY A 311 19.57 40.20 -14.01
C GLY A 311 20.90 40.83 -14.47
N THR A 312 21.98 40.04 -14.53
CA THR A 312 23.32 40.52 -14.91
C THR A 312 23.96 39.75 -16.05
N GLY A 313 23.56 38.50 -16.28
CA GLY A 313 24.12 37.61 -17.28
C GLY A 313 23.18 36.47 -17.68
N TRP A 314 23.57 35.77 -18.74
CA TRP A 314 22.90 34.56 -19.21
C TRP A 314 23.34 33.34 -18.40
N VAL A 315 22.37 32.53 -17.98
CA VAL A 315 22.58 31.26 -17.28
C VAL A 315 22.08 30.13 -18.17
N ASN A 316 22.91 29.10 -18.36
CA ASN A 316 22.52 27.90 -19.10
C ASN A 316 21.50 27.11 -18.28
N GLN A 317 20.34 26.83 -18.89
CA GLN A 317 19.33 25.93 -18.33
C GLN A 317 19.37 24.57 -19.01
N VAL A 318 19.64 24.52 -20.31
CA VAL A 318 19.71 23.29 -21.10
C VAL A 318 20.89 23.38 -22.07
N ASN A 319 21.63 22.27 -22.21
CA ASN A 319 22.70 22.13 -23.19
C ASN A 319 22.41 20.91 -24.07
N VAL A 320 22.24 21.13 -25.38
CA VAL A 320 21.88 20.09 -26.34
C VAL A 320 22.98 19.96 -27.37
N THR A 321 23.42 18.72 -27.62
CA THR A 321 24.38 18.37 -28.67
C THR A 321 23.84 17.21 -29.50
N GLY A 322 23.98 17.26 -30.82
CA GLY A 322 23.56 16.18 -31.72
C GLY A 322 22.04 16.01 -31.83
N ASN A 323 21.26 17.08 -31.65
CA ASN A 323 19.81 17.03 -31.82
C ASN A 323 19.44 16.55 -33.23
N ASN A 324 18.46 15.65 -33.31
CA ASN A 324 17.87 15.15 -34.55
C ASN A 324 16.34 15.28 -34.59
N GLN A 325 15.76 16.02 -33.65
CA GLN A 325 14.32 16.23 -33.51
C GLN A 325 13.91 17.60 -34.05
N LEU A 326 12.77 17.66 -34.73
CA LEU A 326 12.16 18.92 -35.18
C LEU A 326 11.29 19.58 -34.12
N LYS A 327 10.83 18.82 -33.11
CA LYS A 327 9.90 19.32 -32.07
C LYS A 327 10.36 19.00 -30.65
N PRO A 328 11.60 19.35 -30.24
CA PRO A 328 12.06 19.01 -28.91
C PRO A 328 11.35 19.84 -27.83
N LEU A 329 11.12 19.19 -26.69
CA LEU A 329 10.58 19.79 -25.47
C LEU A 329 11.61 19.62 -24.35
N HIS A 330 11.93 20.71 -23.66
CA HIS A 330 12.91 20.71 -22.58
C HIS A 330 12.31 21.34 -21.33
N TYR A 331 12.34 20.61 -20.21
CA TYR A 331 12.02 21.16 -18.89
C TYR A 331 13.29 21.63 -18.18
N PHE A 332 13.18 22.67 -17.36
CA PHE A 332 14.26 23.13 -16.48
C PHE A 332 14.29 22.28 -15.21
N GLU A 333 15.47 22.18 -14.57
CA GLU A 333 15.62 21.45 -13.32
C GLU A 333 14.73 22.03 -12.20
N GLN A 334 14.57 23.35 -12.18
CA GLN A 334 13.69 24.09 -11.26
C GLN A 334 13.02 25.26 -11.99
N PRO A 335 11.85 25.75 -11.52
CA PRO A 335 11.25 26.96 -12.05
C PRO A 335 12.20 28.15 -11.94
N VAL A 336 12.41 28.87 -13.04
CA VAL A 336 13.30 30.03 -13.09
C VAL A 336 12.50 31.30 -13.22
N GLN A 337 12.69 32.22 -12.27
CA GLN A 337 12.19 33.59 -12.41
C GLN A 337 13.13 34.39 -13.31
N THR A 338 12.64 34.86 -14.45
CA THR A 338 13.45 35.61 -15.42
C THR A 338 12.65 36.61 -16.23
N THR A 339 13.31 37.63 -16.76
CA THR A 339 12.73 38.57 -17.74
C THR A 339 13.13 38.23 -19.17
N LYS A 340 14.09 37.32 -19.39
CA LYS A 340 14.54 36.96 -20.75
C LYS A 340 14.86 35.47 -20.89
N LEU A 341 14.52 34.94 -22.05
CA LEU A 341 14.86 33.59 -22.49
C LEU A 341 15.53 33.70 -23.86
N ARG A 342 16.55 32.90 -24.14
CA ARG A 342 17.05 32.72 -25.51
C ARG A 342 17.43 31.30 -25.81
N ILE A 343 17.29 30.94 -27.08
CA ILE A 343 18.03 29.84 -27.69
C ILE A 343 19.31 30.41 -28.31
N TYR A 344 20.45 29.77 -28.05
CA TYR A 344 21.76 30.13 -28.60
C TYR A 344 22.32 28.93 -29.38
N VAL A 345 22.24 29.00 -30.70
CA VAL A 345 22.57 27.93 -31.64
C VAL A 345 24.04 28.02 -32.05
N THR A 346 24.78 26.94 -31.86
CA THR A 346 26.21 26.86 -32.19
C THR A 346 26.47 25.99 -33.43
N LYS A 347 25.54 25.09 -33.78
CA LYS A 347 25.63 24.27 -34.99
C LYS A 347 24.25 24.03 -35.60
N ALA A 348 24.13 24.29 -36.91
CA ALA A 348 22.94 23.98 -37.69
C ALA A 348 23.39 23.52 -39.10
N PRO A 349 23.46 22.20 -39.38
CA PRO A 349 24.10 21.69 -40.58
C PRO A 349 23.27 21.93 -41.84
N ALA A 350 21.94 21.92 -41.73
CA ALA A 350 21.04 22.13 -42.85
C ALA A 350 21.10 23.58 -43.32
N PHE A 351 21.54 23.79 -44.57
CA PHE A 351 21.67 25.10 -45.22
C PHE A 351 22.59 26.10 -44.48
N ASN A 352 23.36 25.65 -43.47
CA ASN A 352 24.19 26.50 -42.60
C ASN A 352 23.40 27.68 -42.01
N MET A 353 22.15 27.47 -41.60
CA MET A 353 21.28 28.45 -40.97
C MET A 353 20.35 27.75 -39.98
N VAL A 354 19.66 28.51 -39.13
CA VAL A 354 18.59 27.98 -38.27
C VAL A 354 17.27 28.65 -38.59
N SER A 355 16.19 27.86 -38.56
CA SER A 355 14.82 28.34 -38.73
C SER A 355 13.89 27.69 -37.72
N ILE A 356 13.04 28.52 -37.11
CA ILE A 356 12.14 28.14 -36.02
C ILE A 356 10.74 28.64 -36.35
N TRP A 357 9.79 27.72 -36.46
CA TRP A 357 8.35 28.04 -36.54
C TRP A 357 7.85 28.62 -35.22
N GLU A 358 8.19 27.99 -34.09
CA GLU A 358 7.77 28.47 -32.77
C GLU A 358 8.84 28.15 -31.70
N LEU A 359 9.06 29.11 -30.81
CA LEU A 359 9.85 29.00 -29.59
C LEU A 359 8.91 29.31 -28.43
N GLU A 360 8.32 28.28 -27.84
CA GLU A 360 7.36 28.42 -26.75
C GLU A 360 8.09 28.40 -25.40
N ALA A 361 8.05 29.51 -24.67
CA ALA A 361 8.45 29.60 -23.29
C ALA A 361 7.30 29.09 -22.42
N LEU A 362 7.57 28.08 -21.62
CA LEU A 362 6.56 27.39 -20.85
C LEU A 362 6.51 27.95 -19.44
N THR A 363 5.37 28.47 -19.04
CA THR A 363 5.07 28.84 -17.63
C THR A 363 4.23 27.73 -16.99
N PRO A 364 4.44 27.41 -15.70
CA PRO A 364 3.60 26.43 -15.04
C PRO A 364 2.19 27.00 -14.95
N SER A 365 1.19 26.25 -15.44
CA SER A 365 -0.15 26.46 -14.88
C SER A 365 -0.08 26.03 -13.41
N PRO A 366 -0.72 26.76 -12.48
CA PRO A 366 -0.68 26.37 -11.08
C PRO A 366 -1.24 24.95 -10.93
N ILE A 367 -0.36 23.99 -10.64
CA ILE A 367 -0.79 22.67 -10.18
C ILE A 367 -1.01 22.79 -8.69
N SER A 368 -2.26 22.59 -8.27
CA SER A 368 -2.53 22.38 -6.86
C SER A 368 -1.84 21.08 -6.43
N PRO A 369 -0.92 21.13 -5.43
CA PRO A 369 -0.32 19.92 -4.91
C PRO A 369 -1.41 18.96 -4.43
N ILE A 370 -1.16 17.67 -4.55
CA ILE A 370 -1.92 16.68 -3.79
C ILE A 370 -1.30 16.56 -2.40
N SER A 371 -2.12 16.28 -1.40
CA SER A 371 -1.63 16.12 -0.04
C SER A 371 -2.30 15.00 0.73
N THR A 372 -1.59 14.51 1.74
CA THR A 372 -2.09 13.54 2.72
C THR A 372 -1.51 13.84 4.10
N GLU A 373 -2.12 13.29 5.14
CA GLU A 373 -1.65 13.36 6.52
C GLU A 373 -1.12 11.99 6.93
N VAL A 374 0.09 11.94 7.46
CA VAL A 374 0.69 10.71 7.99
C VAL A 374 1.05 10.91 9.46
N PHE A 375 0.52 10.06 10.33
CA PHE A 375 0.90 10.05 11.74
C PHE A 375 2.24 9.32 11.91
N ILE A 376 3.24 10.03 12.42
CA ILE A 376 4.54 9.49 12.80
C ILE A 376 4.50 9.13 14.29
N PRO A 377 4.63 7.85 14.67
CA PRO A 377 4.45 7.43 16.05
C PRO A 377 5.74 7.46 16.87
N ARG A 378 6.90 7.65 16.21
CA ARG A 378 8.22 7.74 16.83
C ARG A 378 8.98 8.94 16.28
N GLU A 379 9.46 9.80 17.16
CA GLU A 379 10.35 10.90 16.78
C GLU A 379 11.67 10.37 16.21
N GLY A 380 12.17 10.97 15.14
CA GLY A 380 13.45 10.59 14.56
C GLY A 380 13.63 11.08 13.13
N TYR A 381 14.66 10.56 12.46
CA TYR A 381 14.94 10.86 11.06
C TYR A 381 14.18 9.90 10.15
N TYR A 382 13.55 10.45 9.11
CA TYR A 382 12.78 9.73 8.11
C TYR A 382 13.26 10.06 6.71
N MET A 383 13.27 9.05 5.85
CA MET A 383 13.48 9.16 4.42
C MET A 383 12.16 9.03 3.68
N PHE A 384 12.12 9.59 2.47
CA PHE A 384 10.98 9.55 1.57
C PHE A 384 11.43 9.02 0.22
N ALA A 385 10.66 8.12 -0.37
CA ALA A 385 10.91 7.62 -1.71
C ALA A 385 9.62 7.62 -2.53
N LEU A 386 9.69 8.14 -3.76
CA LEU A 386 8.58 8.18 -4.70
C LEU A 386 8.94 7.32 -5.91
N ARG A 387 8.07 6.39 -6.27
CA ARG A 387 8.14 5.60 -7.49
C ARG A 387 7.30 6.26 -8.57
N LEU A 388 7.94 6.66 -9.66
CA LEU A 388 7.28 7.32 -10.81
C LEU A 388 7.52 6.51 -12.09
N ALA A 389 6.58 6.54 -13.04
CA ALA A 389 6.81 5.93 -14.34
C ALA A 389 7.97 6.61 -15.11
N GLN A 390 8.63 5.87 -15.99
CA GLN A 390 9.65 6.42 -16.89
C GLN A 390 9.09 6.76 -18.28
N GLY A 391 9.73 7.72 -18.97
CA GLY A 391 9.37 8.11 -20.33
C GLY A 391 9.98 9.45 -20.73
N GLN A 392 10.08 9.71 -22.05
CA GLN A 392 10.65 10.96 -22.58
C GLN A 392 9.85 12.21 -22.20
N ASP A 393 8.55 12.05 -21.92
CA ASP A 393 7.65 13.15 -21.56
C ASP A 393 7.44 13.30 -20.04
N GLN A 394 8.17 12.52 -19.21
CA GLN A 394 8.05 12.58 -17.75
C GLN A 394 8.67 13.87 -17.20
N GLY A 395 7.95 14.48 -16.28
CA GLY A 395 8.29 15.70 -15.58
C GLY A 395 9.06 15.47 -14.28
N THR A 396 9.23 16.55 -13.53
CA THR A 396 9.99 16.57 -12.28
C THR A 396 9.05 16.59 -11.07
N PRO A 397 9.15 15.63 -10.14
CA PRO A 397 8.39 15.66 -8.89
C PRO A 397 8.98 16.64 -7.87
N TYR A 398 8.13 17.16 -7.00
CA TYR A 398 8.48 18.02 -5.87
C TYR A 398 7.78 17.50 -4.63
N LEU A 399 8.55 17.27 -3.57
CA LEU A 399 8.06 16.82 -2.28
C LEU A 399 8.21 17.94 -1.25
N LYS A 400 7.16 18.13 -0.44
CA LYS A 400 7.18 19.00 0.72
C LYS A 400 6.58 18.26 1.91
N VAL A 401 7.24 18.37 3.05
CA VAL A 401 6.84 17.75 4.31
C VAL A 401 6.62 18.89 5.30
N ASP A 402 5.37 19.05 5.74
CA ASP A 402 4.85 20.23 6.41
C ASP A 402 5.17 21.52 5.62
N ASN A 403 6.12 22.31 6.11
CA ASN A 403 6.60 23.55 5.48
C ASN A 403 8.01 23.42 4.90
N MET A 404 8.60 22.22 4.88
CA MET A 404 9.95 21.96 4.43
C MET A 404 9.97 21.33 3.04
N THR A 405 10.61 21.98 2.07
CA THR A 405 10.88 21.38 0.77
C THR A 405 11.94 20.28 0.91
N VAL A 406 11.67 19.13 0.31
CA VAL A 406 12.55 17.96 0.36
C VAL A 406 13.19 17.79 -1.01
N PRO A 407 14.51 18.05 -1.15
CA PRO A 407 15.21 17.78 -2.40
C PRO A 407 15.14 16.29 -2.73
N LEU A 408 14.65 15.97 -3.93
CA LEU A 408 14.59 14.61 -4.44
C LEU A 408 15.77 14.36 -5.37
N GLN A 409 16.40 13.20 -5.21
CA GLN A 409 17.48 12.71 -6.07
C GLN A 409 17.01 11.44 -6.76
N GLN A 410 17.33 11.31 -8.05
CA GLN A 410 17.10 10.07 -8.77
C GLN A 410 18.02 8.98 -8.21
N ALA A 411 17.43 7.87 -7.79
CA ALA A 411 18.17 6.75 -7.21
C ALA A 411 18.31 5.62 -8.24
N TYR A 412 17.23 4.90 -8.54
CA TYR A 412 17.28 3.65 -9.31
C TYR A 412 16.30 3.63 -10.48
N PRO A 413 16.80 3.51 -11.73
CA PRO A 413 15.98 3.19 -12.88
C PRO A 413 15.71 1.70 -12.97
N THR A 414 14.44 1.31 -13.03
CA THR A 414 14.03 0.04 -13.64
C THR A 414 13.59 0.29 -15.09
N MET A 415 13.23 -0.76 -15.83
CA MET A 415 12.77 -0.58 -17.22
C MET A 415 11.47 0.21 -17.34
N GLU A 416 10.65 0.25 -16.28
CA GLU A 416 9.29 0.81 -16.32
C GLU A 416 9.09 1.97 -15.33
N ALA A 417 9.90 2.04 -14.25
CA ALA A 417 9.75 3.04 -13.18
C ALA A 417 11.10 3.56 -12.66
N GLN A 418 11.08 4.77 -12.08
CA GLN A 418 12.22 5.44 -11.47
C GLN A 418 11.90 5.76 -10.01
N TRP A 419 12.82 5.44 -9.11
CA TRP A 419 12.75 5.91 -7.73
C TRP A 419 13.42 7.29 -7.57
N TYR A 420 12.74 8.17 -6.85
CA TYR A 420 13.20 9.47 -6.39
C TYR A 420 13.24 9.48 -4.87
N GLU A 421 14.40 9.74 -4.28
CA GLU A 421 14.57 9.69 -2.82
C GLU A 421 14.93 11.07 -2.26
N GLY A 422 14.44 11.37 -1.05
CA GLY A 422 14.71 12.63 -0.37
C GLY A 422 14.71 12.46 1.15
N GLY A 423 15.46 13.33 1.81
CA GLY A 423 15.73 13.26 3.25
C GLY A 423 17.23 13.09 3.55
N PRO A 424 17.59 12.76 4.81
CA PRO A 424 16.69 12.53 5.93
C PRO A 424 16.07 13.81 6.50
N ILE A 425 14.84 13.71 7.02
CA ILE A 425 14.12 14.79 7.70
C ILE A 425 13.80 14.34 9.12
N HIS A 426 14.08 15.21 10.10
CA HIS A 426 13.68 14.97 11.47
C HIS A 426 12.19 15.27 11.65
N LEU A 427 11.42 14.28 12.07
CA LEU A 427 9.98 14.38 12.33
C LEU A 427 9.70 14.09 13.80
N ASN A 428 8.73 14.81 14.36
CA ASN A 428 8.27 14.60 15.73
C ASN A 428 7.15 13.57 15.76
N ARG A 429 6.79 13.09 16.95
CA ARG A 429 5.61 12.24 17.11
C ARG A 429 4.32 13.05 16.93
N SER A 430 3.85 13.18 15.69
CA SER A 430 2.65 13.94 15.32
C SER A 430 2.12 13.54 13.94
N ASN A 431 0.98 14.11 13.56
CA ASN A 431 0.59 14.16 12.15
C ASN A 431 1.50 15.12 11.40
N HIS A 432 1.93 14.70 10.22
CA HIS A 432 2.71 15.51 9.29
C HIS A 432 2.01 15.56 7.94
N THR A 433 1.95 16.74 7.34
CA THR A 433 1.38 16.94 6.01
C THR A 433 2.42 16.58 4.97
N ILE A 434 2.09 15.66 4.08
CA ILE A 434 2.92 15.29 2.93
C ILE A 434 2.28 15.88 1.69
N GLU A 435 2.96 16.80 1.01
CA GLU A 435 2.50 17.42 -0.23
C GLU A 435 3.39 16.99 -1.39
N VAL A 436 2.77 16.52 -2.47
CA VAL A 436 3.45 16.19 -3.73
C VAL A 436 2.92 17.10 -4.83
N SER A 437 3.83 17.68 -5.58
CA SER A 437 3.55 18.45 -6.80
C SER A 437 4.50 18.04 -7.90
N ALA A 438 4.27 18.51 -9.12
CA ALA A 438 5.11 18.19 -10.26
C ALA A 438 5.20 19.36 -11.23
N LEU A 439 6.25 19.33 -12.04
CA LEU A 439 6.37 20.13 -13.25
C LEU A 439 6.46 19.19 -14.45
N GLY A 440 5.52 19.30 -15.38
CA GLY A 440 5.38 18.33 -16.45
C GLY A 440 4.46 17.17 -16.09
N LYS A 441 4.48 16.12 -16.90
CA LYS A 441 3.63 14.94 -16.71
C LYS A 441 4.27 13.99 -15.71
N ILE A 442 3.56 13.54 -14.70
CA ILE A 442 4.03 12.43 -13.87
C ILE A 442 2.94 11.38 -13.65
N ASP A 443 3.37 10.13 -13.59
CA ASP A 443 2.57 9.01 -13.10
C ASP A 443 3.19 8.53 -11.79
N PHE A 444 2.51 8.78 -10.69
CA PHE A 444 2.95 8.49 -9.32
C PHE A 444 2.30 7.21 -8.81
N ASP A 445 3.12 6.20 -8.63
CA ASP A 445 2.70 4.82 -8.41
C ASP A 445 2.80 4.40 -6.94
N GLN A 446 3.91 4.73 -6.26
CA GLN A 446 4.11 4.30 -4.89
C GLN A 446 4.95 5.28 -4.08
N MET A 447 4.64 5.41 -2.79
CA MET A 447 5.42 6.21 -1.87
C MET A 447 5.87 5.39 -0.68
N PHE A 448 7.16 5.45 -0.35
CA PHE A 448 7.68 4.98 0.93
C PHE A 448 8.04 6.13 1.85
N ILE A 449 7.72 5.96 3.13
CA ILE A 449 8.23 6.79 4.23
C ILE A 449 8.86 5.83 5.23
N TYR A 450 10.14 5.96 5.52
CA TYR A 450 10.80 5.01 6.42
C TYR A 450 11.73 5.68 7.42
N SER A 451 11.69 5.21 8.67
CA SER A 451 12.58 5.71 9.72
C SER A 451 14.00 5.21 9.53
N LEU A 452 14.98 6.01 9.96
CA LEU A 452 16.37 5.63 10.07
C LEU A 452 16.71 5.27 11.52
N ASN A 453 17.58 4.28 11.71
CA ASN A 453 18.10 3.89 13.02
C ASN A 453 19.62 4.15 13.05
N GLY A 454 20.09 4.95 14.01
CA GLY A 454 21.50 5.35 14.09
C GLY A 454 22.47 4.20 14.40
N GLU A 455 23.16 3.71 13.37
CA GLU A 455 24.61 3.48 13.17
C GLU A 455 24.76 2.42 12.05
N GLY A 456 25.19 2.86 10.86
CA GLY A 456 25.43 2.00 9.68
C GLY A 456 24.30 1.89 8.64
N ASP A 457 23.22 2.66 8.80
CA ASP A 457 22.04 2.64 7.91
C ASP A 457 22.37 3.26 6.54
N PHE A 458 22.31 2.46 5.48
CA PHE A 458 22.44 2.94 4.10
C PHE A 458 21.19 3.78 3.79
N GLY A 459 21.38 5.10 3.66
CA GLY A 459 20.32 6.10 3.55
C GLY A 459 19.52 6.09 2.23
N PHE A 460 19.37 4.93 1.59
CA PHE A 460 18.74 4.77 0.28
C PHE A 460 18.03 3.40 0.17
N LEU A 461 17.02 3.32 -0.70
CA LEU A 461 16.06 2.20 -0.83
C LEU A 461 16.70 0.81 -0.97
N ASP A 462 17.87 0.73 -1.60
CA ASP A 462 18.58 -0.52 -1.91
C ASP A 462 18.94 -1.37 -0.68
N GLY A 463 19.10 -0.74 0.48
CA GLY A 463 19.37 -1.45 1.75
C GLY A 463 18.12 -1.78 2.57
N LEU A 464 16.94 -1.29 2.17
CA LEU A 464 15.73 -1.35 2.99
C LEU A 464 15.23 -2.80 3.16
N PHE A 465 15.26 -3.58 2.08
CA PHE A 465 14.76 -4.96 2.03
C PHE A 465 15.85 -6.00 1.78
N GLU A 466 17.12 -5.66 2.02
CA GLU A 466 18.22 -6.60 1.81
C GLU A 466 18.08 -7.82 2.74
N ALA A 467 17.80 -8.97 2.15
CA ALA A 467 17.57 -10.20 2.89
C ALA A 467 18.89 -10.82 3.29
N LYS A 468 19.15 -10.94 4.60
CA LYS A 468 20.23 -11.80 5.09
C LYS A 468 19.98 -13.26 4.67
N PRO A 469 21.03 -14.00 4.30
CA PRO A 469 20.92 -15.44 4.10
C PRO A 469 20.42 -16.09 5.39
N GLY A 470 19.40 -16.94 5.28
CA GLY A 470 18.89 -17.71 6.42
C GLY A 470 19.84 -18.85 6.80
N PRO A 471 19.48 -19.64 7.83
CA PRO A 471 20.27 -20.83 8.17
C PRO A 471 20.35 -21.81 6.99
N HIS A 472 21.38 -22.65 7.00
CA HIS A 472 21.43 -23.76 6.06
C HIS A 472 20.40 -24.81 6.49
N VAL A 473 19.54 -25.21 5.55
CA VAL A 473 18.46 -26.17 5.81
C VAL A 473 18.58 -27.34 4.83
N SER A 474 18.78 -28.54 5.36
CA SER A 474 18.60 -29.80 4.62
C SER A 474 17.42 -30.57 5.19
N TYR A 475 16.88 -31.55 4.46
CA TYR A 475 15.73 -32.32 4.96
C TYR A 475 15.71 -33.75 4.43
N GLU A 476 15.02 -34.62 5.17
CA GLU A 476 14.68 -35.98 4.79
C GLU A 476 13.16 -36.17 4.81
N LYS A 477 12.60 -36.70 3.71
CA LYS A 477 11.20 -37.15 3.67
C LYS A 477 11.11 -38.58 4.19
N ILE A 478 10.70 -38.74 5.44
CA ILE A 478 10.53 -40.05 6.07
C ILE A 478 9.34 -40.80 5.44
N ASN A 479 8.21 -40.11 5.25
CA ASN A 479 7.03 -40.63 4.56
C ASN A 479 6.13 -39.45 4.08
N PRO A 480 4.98 -39.69 3.40
CA PRO A 480 4.10 -38.59 2.93
C PRO A 480 3.60 -37.64 4.02
N CYS A 481 3.55 -38.08 5.27
CA CYS A 481 3.02 -37.32 6.40
C CYS A 481 4.10 -36.91 7.41
N LYS A 482 5.38 -37.22 7.18
CA LYS A 482 6.46 -36.93 8.11
C LYS A 482 7.75 -36.56 7.38
N TYR A 483 8.31 -35.41 7.76
CA TYR A 483 9.59 -34.89 7.29
C TYR A 483 10.47 -34.56 8.49
N GLU A 484 11.78 -34.62 8.31
CA GLU A 484 12.76 -34.15 9.27
C GLU A 484 13.65 -33.11 8.59
N ALA A 485 13.65 -31.87 9.11
CA ALA A 485 14.51 -30.81 8.64
C ALA A 485 15.70 -30.64 9.59
N HIS A 486 16.88 -30.45 9.03
CA HIS A 486 18.14 -30.25 9.73
C HIS A 486 18.56 -28.80 9.55
N ILE A 487 18.69 -28.08 10.67
CA ILE A 487 19.03 -26.66 10.71
C ILE A 487 20.48 -26.55 11.14
N GLU A 488 21.28 -25.82 10.36
CA GLU A 488 22.69 -25.55 10.62
C GLU A 488 22.98 -24.06 10.59
N ASN A 489 23.78 -23.60 11.57
CA ASN A 489 24.28 -22.23 11.69
C ASN A 489 23.16 -21.17 11.70
N SER A 490 22.12 -21.39 12.51
CA SER A 490 21.11 -20.36 12.77
C SER A 490 21.62 -19.37 13.82
N ASP A 491 21.83 -18.12 13.43
CA ASP A 491 22.27 -17.05 14.35
C ASP A 491 21.09 -16.24 14.92
N GLU A 492 19.92 -16.31 14.28
CA GLU A 492 18.69 -15.60 14.64
C GLU A 492 17.44 -16.46 14.38
N PRO A 493 16.31 -16.18 15.06
CA PRO A 493 15.02 -16.80 14.76
C PRO A 493 14.65 -16.67 13.28
N PHE A 494 13.97 -17.66 12.73
CA PHE A 494 13.65 -17.70 11.29
C PHE A 494 12.31 -18.37 11.01
N LEU A 495 11.79 -18.12 9.80
CA LEU A 495 10.60 -18.80 9.30
C LEU A 495 11.00 -19.98 8.42
N LEU A 496 10.71 -21.19 8.89
CA LEU A 496 10.88 -22.41 8.09
C LEU A 496 9.70 -22.54 7.12
N ILE A 497 9.96 -22.37 5.82
CA ILE A 497 8.94 -22.50 4.78
C ILE A 497 8.86 -23.96 4.33
N PHE A 498 7.67 -24.54 4.45
CA PHE A 498 7.38 -25.91 4.03
C PHE A 498 6.47 -25.87 2.80
N SER A 499 7.05 -26.16 1.63
CA SER A 499 6.42 -26.04 0.30
C SER A 499 5.34 -27.10 -0.01
N GLU A 500 4.57 -27.52 0.99
CA GLU A 500 3.29 -28.21 0.83
C GLU A 500 2.14 -27.21 1.00
N SER A 501 1.00 -27.48 0.37
CA SER A 501 -0.19 -26.64 0.50
C SER A 501 -0.58 -26.41 1.96
N TYR A 502 -0.93 -25.17 2.31
CA TYR A 502 -1.31 -24.81 3.66
C TYR A 502 -2.42 -25.71 4.20
N HIS A 503 -2.20 -26.27 5.39
CA HIS A 503 -3.23 -26.99 6.13
C HIS A 503 -2.94 -26.88 7.64
N PRO A 504 -3.92 -26.52 8.48
CA PRO A 504 -3.72 -26.30 9.92
C PRO A 504 -3.30 -27.55 10.72
N MET A 505 -3.28 -28.72 10.08
CA MET A 505 -2.91 -30.00 10.69
C MET A 505 -1.44 -30.36 10.45
N TRP A 506 -0.73 -29.62 9.61
CA TRP A 506 0.73 -29.70 9.57
C TRP A 506 1.29 -29.06 10.84
N LYS A 507 2.12 -29.78 11.59
CA LYS A 507 2.76 -29.29 12.81
C LYS A 507 4.26 -29.48 12.70
N ALA A 508 5.03 -28.52 13.21
CA ALA A 508 6.46 -28.69 13.43
C ALA A 508 6.73 -28.98 14.90
N TYR A 509 7.77 -29.75 15.18
CA TYR A 509 8.19 -30.10 16.53
C TYR A 509 9.68 -29.83 16.67
N VAL A 510 10.04 -28.98 17.64
CA VAL A 510 11.43 -28.67 18.00
C VAL A 510 11.60 -29.06 19.46
N GLU A 511 12.48 -30.05 19.73
CA GLU A 511 12.71 -30.59 21.08
C GLU A 511 11.43 -31.03 21.83
N GLY A 512 10.38 -31.39 21.09
CA GLY A 512 9.09 -31.80 21.64
C GLY A 512 8.08 -30.68 21.81
N GLU A 513 8.46 -29.41 21.63
CA GLU A 513 7.50 -28.30 21.57
C GLU A 513 6.83 -28.26 20.21
N GLU A 514 5.49 -28.19 20.21
CA GLU A 514 4.68 -28.08 19.00
C GLU A 514 4.61 -26.64 18.51
N ILE A 515 4.86 -26.46 17.22
CA ILE A 515 4.78 -25.19 16.53
C ILE A 515 3.69 -25.31 15.46
N SER A 516 2.69 -24.43 15.54
CA SER A 516 1.59 -24.40 14.59
C SER A 516 1.99 -23.74 13.26
N PRO A 517 1.35 -24.14 12.14
CA PRO A 517 1.69 -23.62 10.83
C PRO A 517 1.05 -22.25 10.63
N ILE A 518 1.72 -21.41 9.85
CA ILE A 518 1.26 -20.09 9.42
C ILE A 518 1.22 -20.12 7.88
N PRO A 519 0.18 -19.58 7.22
CA PRO A 519 0.10 -19.62 5.76
C PRO A 519 1.10 -18.65 5.10
N VAL A 520 2.16 -19.13 4.48
CA VAL A 520 3.16 -18.30 3.81
C VAL A 520 2.88 -18.22 2.31
N TYR A 521 3.12 -17.04 1.71
CA TYR A 521 2.82 -16.78 0.30
C TYR A 521 1.36 -17.09 -0.08
N SER A 522 0.45 -17.02 0.90
CA SER A 522 -0.97 -17.37 0.79
C SER A 522 -1.30 -18.82 0.45
N ILE A 523 -0.30 -19.69 0.22
CA ILE A 523 -0.55 -21.05 -0.31
C ILE A 523 0.21 -22.17 0.39
N VAL A 524 1.30 -21.90 1.11
CA VAL A 524 2.16 -22.93 1.72
C VAL A 524 2.22 -22.80 3.24
N ASN A 525 2.73 -23.81 3.93
CA ASN A 525 2.92 -23.76 5.38
C ASN A 525 4.25 -23.08 5.72
N GLY A 526 4.28 -22.36 6.83
CA GLY A 526 5.50 -21.87 7.46
C GLY A 526 5.46 -22.07 8.97
N PHE A 527 6.62 -22.19 9.58
CA PHE A 527 6.77 -22.38 11.02
C PHE A 527 7.78 -21.36 11.56
N TYR A 528 7.37 -20.54 12.53
CA TYR A 528 8.29 -19.61 13.18
C TYR A 528 9.14 -20.37 14.19
N ILE A 529 10.45 -20.43 13.94
CA ILE A 529 11.41 -21.17 14.75
C ILE A 529 12.19 -20.17 15.60
N ASN A 530 11.82 -20.06 16.87
CA ASN A 530 12.49 -19.22 17.86
C ASN A 530 13.61 -20.00 18.58
N LYS A 531 14.48 -20.65 17.80
CA LYS A 531 15.65 -21.39 18.30
C LYS A 531 16.82 -21.15 17.36
N THR A 532 18.00 -20.94 17.95
CA THR A 532 19.26 -20.73 17.24
C THR A 532 20.20 -21.92 17.40
N GLY A 533 21.27 -21.95 16.61
CA GLY A 533 22.25 -23.02 16.57
C GLY A 533 21.86 -24.17 15.63
N ASN A 534 22.28 -25.39 15.99
CA ASN A 534 22.10 -26.59 15.18
C ASN A 534 21.08 -27.53 15.84
N PHE A 535 20.04 -27.91 15.12
CA PHE A 535 18.97 -28.77 15.65
C PHE A 535 18.11 -29.37 14.53
N ASN A 536 17.28 -30.36 14.87
CA ASN A 536 16.30 -30.95 13.96
C ASN A 536 14.90 -30.41 14.24
N VAL A 537 14.10 -30.30 13.18
CA VAL A 537 12.68 -29.98 13.22
C VAL A 537 11.91 -31.15 12.62
N THR A 538 11.04 -31.79 13.39
CA THR A 538 10.13 -32.80 12.84
C THR A 538 8.86 -32.12 12.33
N ILE A 539 8.54 -32.27 11.05
CA ILE A 539 7.29 -31.77 10.47
C ILE A 539 6.36 -32.97 10.26
N TYR A 540 5.15 -32.92 10.83
CA TYR A 540 4.21 -34.05 10.81
C TYR A 540 2.77 -33.60 10.53
N PHE A 541 2.07 -34.36 9.69
CA PHE A 541 0.66 -34.15 9.40
C PHE A 541 -0.21 -34.90 10.41
N THR A 542 -0.74 -34.18 11.39
CA THR A 542 -1.56 -34.76 12.47
C THR A 542 -2.85 -35.41 11.98
N GLY A 543 -3.33 -35.04 10.78
CA GLY A 543 -4.43 -35.73 10.09
C GLY A 543 -4.22 -37.24 9.93
N GLN A 544 -2.96 -37.67 9.75
CA GLN A 544 -2.62 -39.08 9.62
C GLN A 544 -2.94 -39.88 10.91
N THR A 545 -2.80 -39.26 12.08
CA THR A 545 -3.12 -39.90 13.36
C THR A 545 -4.61 -40.28 13.43
N TYR A 546 -5.49 -39.41 12.95
CA TYR A 546 -6.93 -39.70 12.88
C TYR A 546 -7.24 -40.81 11.87
N ALA A 547 -6.58 -40.78 10.71
CA ALA A 547 -6.73 -41.81 9.69
C ALA A 547 -6.30 -43.19 10.20
N ASP A 548 -5.17 -43.26 10.94
CA ASP A 548 -4.66 -44.51 11.52
C ASP A 548 -5.61 -45.09 12.58
N ILE A 549 -6.17 -44.24 13.44
CA ILE A 549 -7.18 -44.64 14.43
C ILE A 549 -8.43 -45.15 13.70
N GLY A 550 -8.91 -44.41 12.70
CA GLY A 550 -10.06 -44.79 11.89
C GLY A 550 -9.87 -46.13 11.17
N LEU A 551 -8.67 -46.37 10.64
CA LEU A 551 -8.31 -47.63 10.00
C LEU A 551 -8.32 -48.78 11.01
N LYS A 552 -7.69 -48.62 12.19
CA LYS A 552 -7.70 -49.64 13.25
C LYS A 552 -9.12 -50.03 13.67
N ILE A 553 -9.99 -49.03 13.88
CA ILE A 553 -11.40 -49.26 14.24
C ILE A 553 -12.13 -49.99 13.10
N SER A 554 -11.92 -49.58 11.86
CA SER A 554 -12.57 -50.18 10.69
C SER A 554 -12.13 -51.62 10.46
N THR A 555 -10.82 -51.90 10.55
CA THR A 555 -10.26 -53.25 10.45
C THR A 555 -10.80 -54.16 11.55
N LEU A 556 -10.83 -53.68 12.81
CA LEU A 556 -11.38 -54.45 13.92
C LEU A 556 -12.86 -54.76 13.70
N THR A 557 -13.64 -53.77 13.25
CA THR A 557 -15.06 -53.94 12.95
C THR A 557 -15.28 -54.97 11.84
N PHE A 558 -14.49 -54.88 10.76
CA PHE A 558 -14.55 -55.83 9.66
C PHE A 558 -14.27 -57.27 10.13
N ILE A 559 -13.21 -57.47 10.93
CA ILE A 559 -12.88 -58.80 11.51
C ILE A 559 -14.04 -59.32 12.37
N VAL A 560 -14.64 -58.47 13.20
CA VAL A 560 -15.78 -58.86 14.06
C VAL A 560 -17.00 -59.25 13.23
N VAL A 561 -17.30 -58.53 12.15
CA VAL A 561 -18.41 -58.86 11.24
C VAL A 561 -18.15 -60.17 10.51
N ILE A 562 -16.94 -60.38 9.98
CA ILE A 562 -16.57 -61.64 9.32
C ILE A 562 -16.66 -62.82 10.30
N ALA A 563 -16.14 -62.65 11.53
CA ALA A 563 -16.27 -63.67 12.56
C ALA A 563 -17.74 -63.96 12.88
N TYR A 564 -18.59 -62.94 12.99
CA TYR A 564 -20.03 -63.10 13.20
C TYR A 564 -20.70 -63.89 12.07
N LEU A 565 -20.33 -63.65 10.81
CA LEU A 565 -20.89 -64.34 9.64
C LEU A 565 -20.42 -65.79 9.51
N ILE A 566 -19.18 -66.10 9.88
CA ILE A 566 -18.59 -67.45 9.75
C ILE A 566 -18.96 -68.35 10.94
N ILE A 567 -19.14 -67.79 12.14
CA ILE A 567 -19.41 -68.58 13.35
C ILE A 567 -20.83 -69.18 13.29
N PRO A 568 -20.99 -70.51 13.37
CA PRO A 568 -22.31 -71.14 13.36
C PRO A 568 -23.19 -70.67 14.55
N PRO A 569 -24.52 -70.52 14.37
CA PRO A 569 -25.41 -69.96 15.39
C PRO A 569 -25.37 -70.67 16.75
N LYS A 570 -25.13 -71.99 16.75
CA LYS A 570 -24.99 -72.80 17.99
C LYS A 570 -23.73 -72.43 18.77
N THR A 571 -22.63 -72.15 18.08
CA THR A 571 -21.35 -71.75 18.66
C THR A 571 -21.41 -70.32 19.18
N PHE A 572 -22.09 -69.42 18.44
CA PHE A 572 -22.32 -68.04 18.86
C PHE A 572 -23.13 -67.94 20.17
N LYS A 573 -24.20 -68.74 20.33
CA LYS A 573 -24.96 -68.85 21.59
C LYS A 573 -24.07 -69.27 22.77
N ARG A 574 -23.14 -70.19 22.55
CA ARG A 574 -22.16 -70.66 23.56
C ARG A 574 -21.17 -69.55 23.95
N ILE A 575 -20.61 -68.85 22.97
CA ILE A 575 -19.68 -67.74 23.17
C ILE A 575 -20.36 -66.57 23.89
N LYS A 576 -21.58 -66.19 23.45
CA LYS A 576 -22.39 -65.14 24.10
C LYS A 576 -22.68 -65.47 25.57
N GLY A 577 -23.03 -66.72 25.87
CA GLY A 577 -23.23 -67.18 27.25
C GLY A 577 -21.96 -67.08 28.11
N TRP A 578 -20.80 -67.43 27.54
CA TRP A 578 -19.50 -67.34 28.22
C TRP A 578 -19.07 -65.89 28.48
N ILE A 579 -19.24 -64.99 27.49
CA ILE A 579 -18.95 -63.54 27.64
C ILE A 579 -19.84 -62.92 28.72
N LEU A 580 -21.14 -63.22 28.73
CA LEU A 580 -22.08 -62.74 29.74
C LEU A 580 -21.70 -63.23 31.14
N MET A 581 -21.23 -64.48 31.30
CA MET A 581 -20.71 -64.99 32.58
C MET A 581 -19.46 -64.21 33.05
N ARG A 582 -18.50 -63.95 32.16
CA ARG A 582 -17.29 -63.18 32.51
C ARG A 582 -17.60 -61.73 32.87
N PHE A 583 -18.50 -61.06 32.14
CA PHE A 583 -18.96 -59.72 32.48
C PHE A 583 -19.64 -59.69 33.85
N LYS A 584 -20.47 -60.69 34.15
CA LYS A 584 -21.13 -60.81 35.46
C LYS A 584 -20.14 -61.01 36.61
N ASN A 585 -19.06 -61.78 36.38
CA ASN A 585 -17.97 -61.99 37.35
C ASN A 585 -17.07 -60.75 37.51
N PHE A 586 -16.78 -60.02 36.43
CA PHE A 586 -16.01 -58.78 36.47
C PHE A 586 -16.78 -57.68 37.21
N LYS A 587 -18.08 -57.53 36.93
CA LYS A 587 -18.96 -56.61 37.65
C LYS A 587 -19.04 -56.96 39.14
N ARG A 588 -19.14 -58.25 39.49
CA ARG A 588 -19.08 -58.69 40.89
C ARG A 588 -17.78 -58.27 41.57
N LYS A 589 -16.64 -58.34 40.88
CA LYS A 589 -15.31 -58.01 41.43
C LYS A 589 -15.09 -56.51 41.64
N ILE A 590 -15.76 -55.65 40.86
CA ILE A 590 -15.71 -54.18 41.02
C ILE A 590 -16.63 -53.69 42.15
N PHE A 591 -17.73 -54.40 42.44
CA PHE A 591 -18.70 -54.03 43.48
C PHE A 591 -18.48 -54.76 44.82
N THR A 592 -17.38 -55.49 45.00
CA THR A 592 -16.98 -56.13 46.27
C THR A 592 -15.60 -55.69 46.79
N ASN A 593 -15.03 -54.65 46.19
CA ASN A 593 -14.02 -53.77 46.80
C ASN A 593 -14.64 -52.38 46.92
#